data_AF-B4GHF7-F1
#
_entry.id   AF-B4GHF7-F1
#
_cell.length_a   1.000
_cell.length_b   1.000
_cell.length_c   1.000
_cell.angle_alpha   90.00
_cell.angle_beta   90.00
_cell.angle_gamma   90.00
#
_symmetry.space_group_name_H-M   'P 1'
#
loop_
_entity.id
_entity.type
_entity.pdbx_description
1 polymer ?
#
loop_
_entity_poly.entity_id
_entity_poly.type
_entity_poly.pdbx_seq_one_letter_code
_entity_poly.pdbx_strand_id
1 'polypeptide(L)'
;MLLQRISILVCVMALVHADYISGKLFSLISAQNDRQNFVISPVGVRAALALLFAGAEGQTAQELKIALQLVGENKNDALEEFKDIKYTISKKDTTMRIPSKIFVDRRYPLKSEYQSLTKRFLKSPAVHKHFKHSTGAAKSISSHTESASDRKVDDIVRDSDLSSSSNMALTSGFYFRGDFEKPFLRMSERQPFQVPGRILRATMYRKYDWLRCGELPALGAVGIEIPYKEGNLSLVIIMSTRLNDYSWLQQTLFKNYDLLQLTDNFTLRPVLMQMPQFSIEYETSLLGLLENGLNVPTVLHDPDFSGLSKKPDLRLAAFKHKGTIEIHGGCPDACPIAPTYVETGYEKAIPFIANQPFVFFIKDETNIFFAVLVCLMALVHADYISSKLFSLISAQNDRQNFMISPVGVRAALALLFAGAEGQTAQELKIALQLVGENKNDAPEEFKDIKYTISKKGTTMRIPVHLFVDRTRLSVKVIIIKYFGSS
;
A
#
# COMPACT_ATOMS: atom_id res chain seq x y z
N MET A 1 -23.77 28.16 25.21
CA MET A 1 -24.41 26.87 24.88
C MET A 1 -24.61 26.66 23.38
N LEU A 2 -25.18 27.62 22.63
CA LEU A 2 -25.39 27.49 21.17
C LEU A 2 -24.09 27.42 20.36
N LEU A 3 -23.13 28.32 20.63
CA LEU A 3 -21.79 28.32 19.99
C LEU A 3 -21.04 27.01 20.22
N GLN A 4 -21.09 26.47 21.44
CA GLN A 4 -20.45 25.21 21.80
C GLN A 4 -21.09 24.02 21.05
N ARG A 5 -22.42 24.03 20.85
CA ARG A 5 -23.12 23.01 20.05
C ARG A 5 -22.80 23.11 18.55
N ILE A 6 -22.64 24.33 18.01
CA ILE A 6 -22.23 24.55 16.62
C ILE A 6 -20.78 24.08 16.41
N SER A 7 -19.86 24.41 17.32
CA SER A 7 -18.47 23.94 17.26
C SER A 7 -18.38 22.41 17.33
N ILE A 8 -19.15 21.77 18.23
CA ILE A 8 -19.21 20.29 18.30
C ILE A 8 -19.75 19.70 17.00
N LEU A 9 -20.83 20.26 16.43
CA LEU A 9 -21.42 19.77 15.18
C LEU A 9 -20.45 19.94 14.00
N VAL A 10 -19.75 21.07 13.90
CA VAL A 10 -18.73 21.32 12.86
C VAL A 10 -17.56 20.37 13.01
N CYS A 11 -17.07 20.11 14.23
CA CYS A 11 -16.02 19.13 14.48
C CYS A 11 -16.47 17.70 14.12
N VAL A 12 -17.67 17.28 14.54
CA VAL A 12 -18.21 15.95 14.22
C VAL A 12 -18.40 15.78 12.72
N MET A 13 -18.91 16.80 12.02
CA MET A 13 -19.00 16.77 10.55
C MET A 13 -17.61 16.70 9.91
N ALA A 14 -16.63 17.49 10.36
CA ALA A 14 -15.26 17.43 9.84
C ALA A 14 -14.61 16.04 10.04
N LEU A 15 -14.82 15.41 11.20
CA LEU A 15 -14.39 14.03 11.48
C LEU A 15 -15.06 13.02 10.53
N VAL A 16 -16.37 13.12 10.31
CA VAL A 16 -17.09 12.23 9.37
C VAL A 16 -16.60 12.39 7.93
N HIS A 17 -16.29 13.62 7.48
CA HIS A 17 -15.69 13.86 6.15
C HIS A 17 -14.21 13.42 6.09
N ALA A 18 -13.49 13.46 7.22
CA ALA A 18 -12.12 12.99 7.34
C ALA A 18 -11.98 11.52 6.89
N ASP A 19 -12.90 10.69 7.38
CA ASP A 19 -12.93 9.25 7.16
C ASP A 19 -13.52 8.84 5.82
N TYR A 20 -14.52 9.57 5.30
CA TYR A 20 -15.09 9.28 3.99
C TYR A 20 -14.02 9.33 2.88
N ILE A 21 -13.17 10.37 2.89
CA ILE A 21 -12.08 10.48 1.90
C ILE A 21 -11.03 9.40 2.12
N SER A 22 -10.78 9.01 3.37
CA SER A 22 -9.87 7.91 3.68
C SER A 22 -10.36 6.59 3.07
N GLY A 23 -11.65 6.30 3.20
CA GLY A 23 -12.32 5.19 2.53
C GLY A 23 -12.28 5.30 1.00
N LYS A 24 -12.57 6.48 0.45
CA LYS A 24 -12.50 6.73 -1.00
C LYS A 24 -11.09 6.51 -1.55
N LEU A 25 -10.06 7.11 -0.96
CA LEU A 25 -8.65 6.96 -1.36
C LEU A 25 -8.22 5.50 -1.31
N PHE A 26 -8.57 4.80 -0.23
CA PHE A 26 -8.30 3.37 -0.12
C PHE A 26 -8.98 2.59 -1.25
N SER A 27 -10.27 2.82 -1.49
CA SER A 27 -11.06 2.11 -2.51
C SER A 27 -10.54 2.31 -3.93
N LEU A 28 -9.96 3.48 -4.23
CA LEU A 28 -9.38 3.80 -5.52
C LEU A 28 -8.01 3.11 -5.71
N ILE A 29 -7.16 3.10 -4.68
CA ILE A 29 -5.80 2.50 -4.76
C ILE A 29 -5.87 0.97 -4.74
N SER A 30 -6.59 0.41 -3.77
CA SER A 30 -7.79 -0.36 -4.07
C SER A 30 -7.81 -1.14 -5.37
N ALA A 31 -8.69 -0.65 -6.24
CA ALA A 31 -9.00 -1.20 -7.56
C ALA A 31 -7.80 -1.24 -8.53
N GLN A 32 -6.72 -0.51 -8.25
CA GLN A 32 -5.50 -0.56 -9.06
C GLN A 32 -4.58 -1.74 -8.67
N ASN A 33 -4.79 -2.34 -7.51
CA ASN A 33 -3.87 -3.31 -6.88
C ASN A 33 -4.57 -4.61 -6.46
N ASP A 34 -5.45 -5.15 -7.30
CA ASP A 34 -6.41 -6.24 -6.96
C ASP A 34 -5.82 -7.55 -6.40
N ARG A 35 -4.49 -7.70 -6.29
CA ARG A 35 -3.83 -8.92 -5.80
C ARG A 35 -2.47 -8.69 -5.13
N GLN A 36 -2.18 -7.47 -4.68
CA GLN A 36 -0.91 -7.14 -4.02
C GLN A 36 -1.17 -6.53 -2.64
N ASN A 37 -0.19 -6.64 -1.75
CA ASN A 37 -0.19 -5.81 -0.55
C ASN A 37 -0.10 -4.35 -0.99
N PHE A 38 -0.97 -3.52 -0.46
CA PHE A 38 -0.81 -2.07 -0.59
C PHE A 38 -1.05 -1.40 0.76
N VAL A 39 -0.41 -0.26 0.92
CA VAL A 39 -0.52 0.57 2.11
C VAL A 39 -0.93 1.95 1.66
N ILE A 40 -1.90 2.53 2.35
CA ILE A 40 -2.18 3.96 2.23
C ILE A 40 -2.12 4.57 3.62
N SER A 41 -1.51 5.75 3.71
CA SER A 41 -1.75 6.65 4.83
C SER A 41 -2.76 7.72 4.39
N PRO A 42 -4.05 7.60 4.75
CA PRO A 42 -5.04 8.59 4.38
C PRO A 42 -4.70 9.98 4.89
N VAL A 43 -4.30 10.07 6.16
CA VAL A 43 -3.81 11.30 6.78
C VAL A 43 -2.64 11.90 5.99
N GLY A 44 -1.67 11.08 5.59
CA GLY A 44 -0.51 11.54 4.80
C GLY A 44 -0.90 12.06 3.42
N VAL A 45 -1.76 11.34 2.69
CA VAL A 45 -2.18 11.74 1.35
C VAL A 45 -3.08 12.97 1.39
N ARG A 46 -4.02 13.06 2.35
CA ARG A 46 -4.83 14.26 2.57
C ARG A 46 -3.95 15.47 2.89
N ALA A 47 -2.97 15.33 3.77
CA ALA A 47 -2.04 16.42 4.08
C ALA A 47 -1.26 16.87 2.84
N ALA A 48 -0.79 15.93 2.01
CA ALA A 48 -0.09 16.23 0.76
C ALA A 48 -0.98 16.99 -0.23
N LEU A 49 -2.25 16.58 -0.39
CA LEU A 49 -3.22 17.29 -1.23
C LEU A 49 -3.61 18.66 -0.64
N ALA A 50 -3.69 18.79 0.69
CA ALA A 50 -3.94 20.05 1.37
C ALA A 50 -2.79 21.05 1.16
N LEU A 51 -1.54 20.57 1.06
CA LEU A 51 -0.40 21.41 0.64
C LEU A 51 -0.59 21.94 -0.79
N LEU A 52 -1.11 21.12 -1.72
CA LEU A 52 -1.43 21.60 -3.07
C LEU A 52 -2.56 22.64 -3.02
N PHE A 53 -3.63 22.37 -2.27
CA PHE A 53 -4.77 23.29 -2.12
C PHE A 53 -4.33 24.65 -1.56
N ALA A 54 -3.44 24.66 -0.56
CA ALA A 54 -2.88 25.88 0.00
C ALA A 54 -2.20 26.76 -1.06
N GLY A 55 -1.58 26.14 -2.07
CA GLY A 55 -0.88 26.80 -3.17
C GLY A 55 -1.72 27.04 -4.43
N ALA A 56 -2.86 26.38 -4.56
CA ALA A 56 -3.72 26.45 -5.72
C ALA A 56 -4.68 27.66 -5.66
N GLU A 57 -5.07 28.19 -6.81
CA GLU A 57 -6.12 29.20 -6.96
C GLU A 57 -7.13 28.77 -8.06
N GLY A 58 -8.17 29.58 -8.27
CA GLY A 58 -9.14 29.39 -9.34
C GLY A 58 -9.80 28.00 -9.33
N GLN A 59 -9.95 27.40 -10.51
CA GLN A 59 -10.55 26.07 -10.68
C GLN A 59 -9.73 24.98 -9.98
N THR A 60 -8.40 25.10 -9.97
CA THR A 60 -7.52 24.11 -9.31
C THR A 60 -7.77 24.06 -7.81
N ALA A 61 -7.96 25.20 -7.16
CA ALA A 61 -8.34 25.25 -5.75
C ALA A 61 -9.73 24.66 -5.50
N GLN A 62 -10.70 24.93 -6.38
CA GLN A 62 -12.07 24.43 -6.24
C GLN A 62 -12.13 22.90 -6.36
N GLU A 63 -11.47 22.32 -7.35
CA GLU A 63 -11.41 20.86 -7.54
C GLU A 63 -10.75 20.18 -6.34
N LEU A 64 -9.62 20.71 -5.85
CA LEU A 64 -8.96 20.18 -4.66
C LEU A 64 -9.83 20.31 -3.41
N LYS A 65 -10.53 21.43 -3.24
CA LYS A 65 -11.45 21.66 -2.12
C LYS A 65 -12.59 20.63 -2.10
N ILE A 66 -13.19 20.36 -3.26
CA ILE A 66 -14.27 19.37 -3.41
C ILE A 66 -13.74 17.95 -3.18
N ALA A 67 -12.60 17.61 -3.79
CA ALA A 67 -11.98 16.29 -3.64
C ALA A 67 -11.62 15.97 -2.19
N LEU A 68 -11.17 16.98 -1.44
CA LEU A 68 -10.86 16.90 -0.01
C LEU A 68 -12.04 17.23 0.91
N GLN A 69 -13.23 17.52 0.36
CA GLN A 69 -14.43 17.91 1.13
C GLN A 69 -14.16 18.97 2.20
N LEU A 70 -13.27 19.92 1.90
CA LEU A 70 -12.88 20.94 2.87
C LEU A 70 -14.03 21.93 3.10
N VAL A 71 -14.29 22.22 4.38
CA VAL A 71 -15.33 23.16 4.81
C VAL A 71 -14.68 24.47 5.23
N GLY A 72 -15.27 25.60 4.84
CA GLY A 72 -14.77 26.95 5.19
C GLY A 72 -14.78 27.88 4.00
N GLU A 73 -14.89 29.19 4.23
CA GLU A 73 -14.99 30.17 3.14
C GLU A 73 -13.63 30.45 2.51
N ASN A 74 -12.59 30.52 3.33
CA ASN A 74 -11.21 30.80 2.92
C ASN A 74 -10.26 29.66 3.27
N LYS A 75 -8.99 29.78 2.84
CA LYS A 75 -7.96 28.76 3.04
C LYS A 75 -7.58 28.52 4.50
N ASN A 76 -7.73 29.49 5.39
CA ASN A 76 -7.44 29.27 6.82
C ASN A 76 -8.51 28.37 7.43
N ASP A 77 -9.79 28.68 7.19
CA ASP A 77 -10.90 27.90 7.72
C ASP A 77 -10.88 26.47 7.16
N ALA A 78 -10.66 26.35 5.84
CA ALA A 78 -10.57 25.07 5.14
C ALA A 78 -9.42 24.18 5.61
N LEU A 79 -8.35 24.75 6.18
CA LEU A 79 -7.18 24.00 6.64
C LEU A 79 -7.15 23.79 8.17
N GLU A 80 -8.10 24.35 8.91
CA GLU A 80 -8.11 24.26 10.38
C GLU A 80 -8.21 22.80 10.85
N GLU A 81 -8.90 21.92 10.12
CA GLU A 81 -8.99 20.49 10.44
C GLU A 81 -7.63 19.75 10.47
N PHE A 82 -6.61 20.26 9.76
CA PHE A 82 -5.30 19.60 9.68
C PHE A 82 -4.37 19.93 10.86
N LYS A 83 -4.70 20.96 11.62
CA LYS A 83 -3.82 21.59 12.62
C LYS A 83 -3.41 20.65 13.74
N ASP A 84 -4.40 19.91 14.25
CA ASP A 84 -4.26 19.09 15.45
C ASP A 84 -3.95 17.62 15.13
N ILE A 85 -3.86 17.28 13.85
CA ILE A 85 -3.46 15.95 13.40
C ILE A 85 -1.99 15.68 13.78
N LYS A 86 -1.75 14.50 14.35
CA LYS A 86 -0.43 14.02 14.77
C LYS A 86 0.26 13.28 13.63
N TYR A 87 1.08 14.00 12.85
CA TYR A 87 1.89 13.38 11.79
C TYR A 87 3.15 12.65 12.31
N THR A 88 3.52 12.90 13.57
CA THR A 88 4.72 12.34 14.20
C THR A 88 4.42 11.88 15.62
N ILE A 89 4.78 10.63 15.93
CA ILE A 89 4.91 10.08 17.27
C ILE A 89 6.34 9.54 17.37
N SER A 90 7.10 10.00 18.35
CA SER A 90 8.49 9.58 18.54
C SER A 90 8.72 9.30 20.02
N LYS A 91 8.16 8.19 20.48
CA LYS A 91 8.30 7.73 21.86
C LYS A 91 9.12 6.43 21.90
N LYS A 92 9.45 5.95 23.10
CA LYS A 92 10.37 4.82 23.31
C LYS A 92 9.88 3.55 22.62
N ASP A 93 8.58 3.29 22.72
CA ASP A 93 7.97 2.02 22.32
C ASP A 93 7.10 2.17 21.06
N THR A 94 6.92 3.39 20.54
CA THR A 94 6.17 3.65 19.29
C THR A 94 6.75 4.82 18.51
N THR A 95 7.04 4.57 17.24
CA THR A 95 7.49 5.54 16.24
C THR A 95 6.53 5.56 15.06
N MET A 96 5.96 6.73 14.78
CA MET A 96 5.15 7.00 13.61
C MET A 96 5.66 8.30 12.96
N ARG A 97 5.91 8.28 11.65
CA ARG A 97 6.32 9.44 10.87
C ARG A 97 5.53 9.46 9.57
N ILE A 98 4.83 10.56 9.28
CA ILE A 98 4.05 10.72 8.04
C ILE A 98 4.47 12.03 7.34
N PRO A 99 5.73 12.15 6.88
CA PRO A 99 6.22 13.38 6.29
C PRO A 99 5.61 13.63 4.91
N SER A 100 4.83 14.71 4.78
CA SER A 100 4.34 15.20 3.49
C SER A 100 5.02 16.51 3.11
N LYS A 101 5.45 16.68 1.86
CA LYS A 101 6.29 17.81 1.43
C LYS A 101 6.09 18.20 -0.03
N ILE A 102 5.97 19.50 -0.28
CA ILE A 102 6.11 20.10 -1.62
C ILE A 102 7.54 20.62 -1.81
N PHE A 103 8.14 20.22 -2.93
CA PHE A 103 9.44 20.69 -3.40
C PHE A 103 9.25 21.51 -4.67
N VAL A 104 9.87 22.70 -4.71
CA VAL A 104 9.73 23.66 -5.81
C VAL A 104 11.10 24.06 -6.33
N ASP A 105 11.26 24.16 -7.64
CA ASP A 105 12.49 24.64 -8.25
C ASP A 105 12.85 26.05 -7.75
N ARG A 106 14.12 26.28 -7.42
CA ARG A 106 14.64 27.57 -6.90
C ARG A 106 14.33 28.78 -7.79
N ARG A 107 14.04 28.58 -9.07
CA ARG A 107 13.68 29.67 -10.00
C ARG A 107 12.27 30.23 -9.76
N TYR A 108 11.48 29.66 -8.85
CA TYR A 108 10.09 30.07 -8.56
C TYR A 108 9.99 30.63 -7.14
N PRO A 109 9.98 31.95 -6.93
CA PRO A 109 9.91 32.53 -5.59
C PRO A 109 8.64 32.10 -4.84
N LEU A 110 8.78 31.58 -3.61
CA LEU A 110 7.66 31.12 -2.79
C LEU A 110 7.01 32.29 -2.04
N LYS A 111 5.68 32.35 -2.03
CA LYS A 111 4.91 33.36 -1.29
C LYS A 111 4.99 33.14 0.21
N SER A 112 5.14 34.23 0.97
CA SER A 112 5.16 34.23 2.44
C SER A 112 3.85 33.73 3.05
N GLU A 113 2.74 34.04 2.39
CA GLU A 113 1.39 33.66 2.83
C GLU A 113 1.24 32.14 2.77
N TYR A 114 1.66 31.51 1.66
CA TYR A 114 1.68 30.06 1.52
C TYR A 114 2.55 29.39 2.59
N GLN A 115 3.76 29.92 2.81
CA GLN A 115 4.69 29.36 3.79
C GLN A 115 4.13 29.43 5.21
N SER A 116 3.48 30.54 5.56
CA SER A 116 2.87 30.75 6.87
C SER A 116 1.68 29.82 7.07
N LEU A 117 0.82 29.70 6.06
CA LEU A 117 -0.37 28.86 6.06
C LEU A 117 -0.01 27.37 6.25
N THR A 118 0.89 26.86 5.43
CA THR A 118 1.31 25.44 5.48
C THR A 118 2.16 25.11 6.71
N LYS A 119 2.92 26.07 7.23
CA LYS A 119 3.61 25.91 8.53
C LYS A 119 2.62 25.84 9.69
N ARG A 120 1.57 26.69 9.69
CA ARG A 120 0.56 26.73 10.76
C ARG A 120 -0.29 25.45 10.80
N PHE A 121 -0.81 25.01 9.67
CA PHE A 121 -1.82 23.94 9.62
C PHE A 121 -1.25 22.56 9.36
N LEU A 122 -0.20 22.45 8.54
CA LEU A 122 0.34 21.16 8.09
C LEU A 122 1.75 20.90 8.61
N LYS A 123 2.35 21.87 9.33
CA LYS A 123 3.74 21.83 9.83
C LYS A 123 4.75 21.56 8.70
N SER A 124 4.40 21.92 7.46
CA SER A 124 5.16 21.53 6.29
C SER A 124 5.27 22.63 5.21
N PRO A 125 6.07 23.68 5.46
CA PRO A 125 6.38 24.72 4.47
C PRO A 125 7.05 24.16 3.21
N ALA A 126 6.83 24.73 2.02
CA ALA A 126 7.48 24.25 0.79
C ALA A 126 8.99 24.48 0.82
N VAL A 127 9.74 23.55 0.20
CA VAL A 127 11.21 23.57 0.18
C VAL A 127 11.73 23.77 -1.23
N HIS A 128 12.74 24.64 -1.35
CA HIS A 128 13.43 24.84 -2.60
C HIS A 128 14.42 23.72 -2.94
N LYS A 129 14.37 23.24 -4.19
CA LYS A 129 15.31 22.26 -4.76
C LYS A 129 15.80 22.71 -6.14
N HIS A 130 16.89 22.11 -6.61
CA HIS A 130 17.40 22.32 -7.96
C HIS A 130 16.93 21.17 -8.84
N PHE A 131 16.10 21.44 -9.86
CA PHE A 131 15.60 20.39 -10.77
C PHE A 131 16.40 20.26 -12.07
N LYS A 132 17.42 21.11 -12.28
CA LYS A 132 18.22 21.19 -13.53
C LYS A 132 18.91 19.87 -13.93
N HIS A 133 19.12 18.95 -12.98
CA HIS A 133 19.66 17.60 -13.21
C HIS A 133 18.80 16.57 -12.46
N SER A 134 18.12 15.66 -13.18
CA SER A 134 17.17 14.69 -12.59
C SER A 134 17.82 13.82 -11.51
N THR A 135 19.02 13.29 -11.76
CA THR A 135 19.82 12.49 -10.82
C THR A 135 20.12 13.19 -9.49
N GLY A 136 20.53 14.46 -9.55
CA GLY A 136 20.79 15.26 -8.36
C GLY A 136 19.51 15.73 -7.66
N ALA A 137 18.46 16.01 -8.44
CA ALA A 137 17.18 16.49 -7.94
C ALA A 137 16.43 15.42 -7.16
N ALA A 138 16.30 14.22 -7.73
CA ALA A 138 15.60 13.09 -7.13
C ALA A 138 16.24 12.69 -5.80
N LYS A 139 17.57 12.50 -5.76
CA LYS A 139 18.31 12.23 -4.51
C LYS A 139 18.13 13.33 -3.47
N SER A 140 18.19 14.61 -3.88
CA SER A 140 18.01 15.72 -2.95
C SER A 140 16.60 15.80 -2.38
N ILE A 141 15.59 15.46 -3.17
CA ILE A 141 14.20 15.37 -2.72
C ILE A 141 14.05 14.20 -1.74
N SER A 142 14.50 13.01 -2.14
CA SER A 142 14.42 11.79 -1.34
C SER A 142 15.13 11.91 0.00
N SER A 143 16.30 12.56 0.07
CA SER A 143 17.05 12.75 1.31
C SER A 143 16.29 13.56 2.38
N HIS A 144 15.36 14.43 1.95
CA HIS A 144 14.51 15.19 2.88
C HIS A 144 13.47 14.29 3.54
N THR A 145 12.83 13.41 2.76
CA THR A 145 11.86 12.43 3.28
C THR A 145 12.56 11.37 4.13
N GLU A 146 13.74 10.92 3.72
CA GLU A 146 14.58 10.00 4.48
C GLU A 146 14.90 10.58 5.86
N SER A 147 15.37 11.84 5.92
CA SER A 147 15.67 12.50 7.19
C SER A 147 14.43 12.67 8.08
N ALA A 148 13.27 12.95 7.49
CA ALA A 148 12.02 13.13 8.22
C ALA A 148 11.39 11.82 8.73
N SER A 149 11.81 10.67 8.17
CA SER A 149 11.31 9.33 8.46
C SER A 149 12.29 8.47 9.26
N ASP A 150 13.24 9.08 9.98
CA ASP A 150 14.30 8.37 10.72
C ASP A 150 15.10 7.40 9.83
N ARG A 151 15.30 7.80 8.57
CA ARG A 151 16.01 7.05 7.51
C ARG A 151 15.36 5.72 7.12
N LYS A 152 14.04 5.62 7.31
CA LYS A 152 13.26 4.42 6.96
C LYS A 152 12.59 4.49 5.59
N VAL A 153 12.53 5.69 4.99
CA VAL A 153 11.97 5.91 3.66
C VAL A 153 13.01 6.58 2.79
N ASP A 154 13.79 5.78 2.08
CA ASP A 154 14.74 6.22 1.06
C ASP A 154 14.06 6.31 -0.32
N ASP A 155 14.75 6.91 -1.30
CA ASP A 155 14.44 6.82 -2.73
C ASP A 155 12.96 6.96 -3.14
N ILE A 156 12.20 7.80 -2.43
CA ILE A 156 10.77 8.04 -2.70
C ILE A 156 10.55 8.66 -4.09
N VAL A 157 11.51 9.45 -4.57
CA VAL A 157 11.56 9.99 -5.93
C VAL A 157 12.78 9.39 -6.63
N ARG A 158 12.55 8.80 -7.81
CA ARG A 158 13.59 8.27 -8.70
C ARG A 158 13.88 9.21 -9.85
N ASP A 159 15.01 9.02 -10.49
CA ASP A 159 15.42 9.84 -11.64
C ASP A 159 14.42 9.75 -12.80
N SER A 160 13.77 8.58 -12.96
CA SER A 160 12.71 8.36 -13.94
C SER A 160 11.40 9.09 -13.64
N ASP A 161 11.19 9.54 -12.40
CA ASP A 161 10.02 10.32 -12.01
C ASP A 161 10.16 11.81 -12.39
N LEU A 162 11.37 12.25 -12.79
CA LEU A 162 11.69 13.64 -13.12
C LEU A 162 12.24 13.77 -14.54
N SER A 163 12.01 14.94 -15.15
CA SER A 163 12.52 15.33 -16.45
C SER A 163 13.19 16.69 -16.38
N SER A 164 13.86 17.12 -17.46
CA SER A 164 14.47 18.46 -17.54
C SER A 164 13.47 19.61 -17.41
N SER A 165 12.18 19.35 -17.66
CA SER A 165 11.07 20.31 -17.49
C SER A 165 10.42 20.26 -16.11
N SER A 166 10.78 19.30 -15.25
CA SER A 166 10.20 19.19 -13.90
C SER A 166 10.55 20.41 -13.05
N ASN A 167 9.56 20.97 -12.36
CA ASN A 167 9.74 22.15 -11.51
C ASN A 167 8.99 22.10 -10.17
N MET A 168 8.10 21.12 -9.96
CA MET A 168 7.51 20.80 -8.67
C MET A 168 7.40 19.28 -8.46
N ALA A 169 7.63 18.82 -7.24
CA ALA A 169 7.32 17.47 -6.80
C ALA A 169 6.63 17.48 -5.44
N LEU A 170 5.70 16.56 -5.24
CA LEU A 170 4.99 16.32 -3.99
C LEU A 170 5.32 14.90 -3.49
N THR A 171 5.64 14.78 -2.22
CA THR A 171 5.88 13.48 -1.59
C THR A 171 5.03 13.32 -0.35
N SER A 172 4.54 12.10 -0.11
CA SER A 172 3.90 11.68 1.14
C SER A 172 4.59 10.40 1.62
N GLY A 173 5.53 10.56 2.54
CA GLY A 173 6.23 9.44 3.17
C GLY A 173 5.44 8.85 4.34
N PHE A 174 5.70 7.60 4.68
CA PHE A 174 5.25 7.03 5.96
C PHE A 174 6.22 6.00 6.55
N TYR A 175 6.31 6.00 7.88
CA TYR A 175 6.97 4.95 8.64
C TYR A 175 6.17 4.69 9.91
N PHE A 176 5.91 3.43 10.21
CA PHE A 176 5.27 3.03 11.46
C PHE A 176 5.95 1.80 12.07
N ARG A 177 6.18 1.89 13.37
CA ARG A 177 6.58 0.80 14.25
C ARG A 177 6.01 1.06 15.63
N GLY A 178 5.32 0.09 16.22
CA GLY A 178 4.78 0.21 17.57
C GLY A 178 4.80 -1.11 18.32
N ASP A 179 5.07 -1.03 19.63
CA ASP A 179 4.92 -2.15 20.55
C ASP A 179 3.48 -2.20 21.09
N PHE A 180 2.89 -3.39 21.05
CA PHE A 180 1.58 -3.65 21.64
C PHE A 180 1.60 -3.45 23.16
N GLU A 181 0.48 -2.98 23.72
CA GLU A 181 0.32 -2.76 25.17
C GLU A 181 0.68 -4.03 25.95
N LYS A 182 0.16 -5.18 25.49
CA LYS A 182 0.57 -6.51 25.93
C LYS A 182 1.23 -7.27 24.77
N PRO A 183 2.47 -7.76 24.96
CA PRO A 183 3.23 -8.38 23.88
C PRO A 183 2.64 -9.73 23.46
N PHE A 184 3.03 -10.15 22.26
CA PHE A 184 2.78 -11.48 21.73
C PHE A 184 4.01 -12.38 21.92
N LEU A 185 3.75 -13.69 22.04
CA LEU A 185 4.78 -14.70 21.97
C LEU A 185 5.01 -15.13 20.52
N ARG A 186 6.26 -15.18 20.09
CA ARG A 186 6.64 -15.71 18.78
C ARG A 186 6.52 -17.23 18.80
N MET A 187 5.80 -17.80 17.84
CA MET A 187 5.72 -19.25 17.68
C MET A 187 7.01 -19.78 17.03
N SER A 188 7.54 -20.87 17.57
CA SER A 188 8.75 -21.54 17.06
C SER A 188 8.52 -22.14 15.67
N GLU A 189 7.35 -22.74 15.45
CA GLU A 189 7.01 -23.39 14.20
C GLU A 189 6.24 -22.45 13.26
N ARG A 190 6.64 -22.42 11.98
CA ARG A 190 5.90 -21.73 10.93
C ARG A 190 4.55 -22.40 10.71
N GLN A 191 3.48 -21.61 10.77
CA GLN A 191 2.10 -22.07 10.64
C GLN A 191 1.58 -21.90 9.20
N PRO A 192 0.60 -22.70 8.76
CA PRO A 192 -0.08 -22.50 7.49
C PRO A 192 -0.78 -21.13 7.41
N PHE A 193 -0.59 -20.44 6.28
CA PHE A 193 -1.31 -19.22 5.92
C PHE A 193 -1.94 -19.44 4.54
N GLN A 194 -3.25 -19.41 4.47
CA GLN A 194 -4.02 -19.64 3.26
C GLN A 194 -4.03 -18.38 2.40
N VAL A 195 -3.74 -18.52 1.12
CA VAL A 195 -4.00 -17.48 0.11
C VAL A 195 -4.67 -18.13 -1.09
N PRO A 196 -5.28 -17.36 -2.00
CA PRO A 196 -5.99 -17.95 -3.13
C PRO A 196 -5.12 -18.94 -3.91
N GLY A 197 -5.59 -20.17 -3.99
CA GLY A 197 -4.94 -21.25 -4.74
C GLY A 197 -3.70 -21.88 -4.09
N ARG A 198 -3.25 -21.45 -2.90
CA ARG A 198 -2.07 -22.03 -2.24
C ARG A 198 -2.03 -21.84 -0.72
N ILE A 199 -1.20 -22.64 -0.06
CA ILE A 199 -0.90 -22.52 1.37
C ILE A 199 0.56 -22.14 1.52
N LEU A 200 0.82 -20.99 2.16
CA LEU A 200 2.15 -20.55 2.57
C LEU A 200 2.43 -20.98 4.01
N ARG A 201 3.69 -20.90 4.44
CA ARG A 201 4.05 -21.03 5.85
C ARG A 201 4.56 -19.69 6.39
N ALA A 202 3.98 -19.18 7.45
CA ALA A 202 4.36 -17.91 8.06
C ALA A 202 4.76 -18.10 9.53
N THR A 203 5.73 -17.32 9.99
CA THR A 203 6.00 -17.20 11.43
C THR A 203 4.84 -16.43 12.05
N MET A 204 4.23 -17.00 13.08
CA MET A 204 3.06 -16.40 13.75
C MET A 204 3.43 -15.89 15.14
N TYR A 205 2.76 -14.83 15.54
CA TYR A 205 2.65 -14.36 16.91
C TYR A 205 1.38 -14.92 17.53
N ARG A 206 1.42 -15.25 18.82
CA ARG A 206 0.29 -15.77 19.59
C ARG A 206 0.17 -15.05 20.93
N LYS A 207 -1.05 -14.71 21.34
CA LYS A 207 -1.35 -14.25 22.70
C LYS A 207 -2.72 -14.74 23.16
N TYR A 208 -2.86 -14.85 24.47
CA TYR A 208 -4.15 -14.94 25.13
C TYR A 208 -4.40 -13.62 25.85
N ASP A 209 -5.52 -12.96 25.59
CA ASP A 209 -5.81 -11.65 26.18
C ASP A 209 -7.30 -11.33 26.13
N TRP A 210 -7.72 -10.36 26.94
CA TRP A 210 -9.02 -9.75 26.85
C TRP A 210 -8.94 -8.60 25.84
N LEU A 211 -9.53 -8.80 24.66
CA LEU A 211 -9.49 -7.85 23.55
C LEU A 211 -10.90 -7.49 23.10
N ARG A 212 -11.06 -6.29 22.55
CA ARG A 212 -12.32 -5.88 21.95
C ARG A 212 -12.46 -6.59 20.60
N CYS A 213 -13.48 -7.41 20.43
CA CYS A 213 -13.80 -8.06 19.17
C CYS A 213 -15.30 -8.12 18.92
N GLY A 214 -15.67 -8.35 17.67
CA GLY A 214 -17.07 -8.47 17.28
C GLY A 214 -17.25 -9.08 15.90
N GLU A 215 -18.44 -9.59 15.65
CA GLU A 215 -18.87 -9.97 14.31
C GLU A 215 -19.33 -8.72 13.55
N LEU A 216 -19.14 -8.74 12.24
CA LEU A 216 -19.63 -7.75 11.29
C LEU A 216 -20.51 -8.48 10.27
N PRO A 217 -21.76 -8.84 10.62
CA PRO A 217 -22.58 -9.73 9.80
C PRO A 217 -22.86 -9.19 8.40
N ALA A 218 -23.08 -7.87 8.29
CA ALA A 218 -23.31 -7.19 7.01
C ALA A 218 -22.09 -7.24 6.07
N LEU A 219 -20.88 -7.42 6.61
CA LEU A 219 -19.65 -7.63 5.86
C LEU A 219 -19.28 -9.11 5.68
N GLY A 220 -19.98 -10.03 6.36
CA GLY A 220 -19.54 -11.42 6.47
C GLY A 220 -18.13 -11.52 7.06
N ALA A 221 -17.84 -10.72 8.09
CA ALA A 221 -16.49 -10.60 8.64
C ALA A 221 -16.49 -10.65 10.18
N VAL A 222 -15.30 -10.82 10.75
CA VAL A 222 -15.01 -10.66 12.17
C VAL A 222 -13.90 -9.62 12.33
N GLY A 223 -13.95 -8.87 13.43
CA GLY A 223 -12.98 -7.86 13.73
C GLY A 223 -12.42 -7.96 15.14
N ILE A 224 -11.19 -7.49 15.31
CA ILE A 224 -10.53 -7.38 16.60
C ILE A 224 -9.71 -6.09 16.67
N GLU A 225 -9.70 -5.45 17.84
CA GLU A 225 -8.94 -4.24 18.14
C GLU A 225 -7.87 -4.54 19.21
N ILE A 226 -6.63 -4.15 18.92
CA ILE A 226 -5.43 -4.49 19.69
C ILE A 226 -4.67 -3.20 20.02
N PRO A 227 -4.59 -2.80 21.29
CA PRO A 227 -3.98 -1.53 21.67
C PRO A 227 -2.44 -1.57 21.59
N TYR A 228 -1.84 -0.46 21.17
CA TYR A 228 -0.42 -0.15 21.32
C TYR A 228 -0.15 0.51 22.67
N LYS A 229 1.09 0.40 23.19
CA LYS A 229 1.48 1.03 24.47
C LYS A 229 1.32 2.54 24.47
N GLU A 230 1.56 3.17 23.32
CA GLU A 230 1.74 4.60 23.24
C GLU A 230 0.96 5.22 22.08
N GLY A 231 0.51 6.46 22.30
CA GLY A 231 -0.12 7.28 21.26
C GLY A 231 -1.63 7.10 21.13
N ASN A 232 -2.27 6.35 22.04
CA ASN A 232 -3.68 5.97 21.96
C ASN A 232 -4.00 5.28 20.62
N LEU A 233 -3.03 4.53 20.10
CA LEU A 233 -3.15 3.83 18.83
C LEU A 233 -3.66 2.42 19.06
N SER A 234 -4.51 1.95 18.15
CA SER A 234 -4.95 0.57 18.08
C SER A 234 -4.71 0.02 16.68
N LEU A 235 -4.28 -1.24 16.60
CA LEU A 235 -4.36 -2.05 15.39
C LEU A 235 -5.74 -2.70 15.34
N VAL A 236 -6.48 -2.46 14.28
CA VAL A 236 -7.75 -3.16 14.00
C VAL A 236 -7.54 -4.12 12.84
N ILE A 237 -7.88 -5.39 13.04
CA ILE A 237 -7.82 -6.42 12.00
C ILE A 237 -9.25 -6.86 11.68
N ILE A 238 -9.62 -6.79 10.40
CA ILE A 238 -10.89 -7.27 9.86
C ILE A 238 -10.61 -8.44 8.92
N MET A 239 -11.25 -9.57 9.20
CA MET A 239 -11.04 -10.82 8.47
C MET A 239 -12.39 -11.38 8.01
N SER A 240 -12.47 -11.78 6.75
CA SER A 240 -13.67 -12.42 6.20
C SER A 240 -13.92 -13.77 6.90
N THR A 241 -15.17 -14.09 7.20
CA THR A 241 -15.57 -15.43 7.64
C THR A 241 -15.63 -16.41 6.48
N ARG A 242 -15.60 -15.91 5.24
CA ARG A 242 -15.61 -16.72 4.01
C ARG A 242 -14.19 -16.76 3.41
N LEU A 243 -13.62 -17.96 3.33
CA LEU A 243 -12.32 -18.18 2.70
C LEU A 243 -12.34 -17.69 1.24
N ASN A 244 -11.29 -17.00 0.83
CA ASN A 244 -11.07 -16.46 -0.53
C ASN A 244 -11.99 -15.31 -0.99
N ASP A 245 -12.85 -14.78 -0.12
CA ASP A 245 -13.74 -13.65 -0.44
C ASP A 245 -13.28 -12.34 0.23
N TYR A 246 -12.03 -11.94 -0.03
CA TYR A 246 -11.43 -10.72 0.53
C TYR A 246 -11.61 -9.50 -0.38
N SER A 247 -11.84 -9.70 -1.68
CA SER A 247 -12.10 -8.62 -2.64
C SER A 247 -13.43 -7.91 -2.34
N TRP A 248 -14.46 -8.67 -1.97
CA TRP A 248 -15.75 -8.13 -1.52
C TRP A 248 -15.60 -7.32 -0.24
N LEU A 249 -14.89 -7.87 0.75
CA LEU A 249 -14.61 -7.19 2.02
C LEU A 249 -13.94 -5.85 1.77
N GLN A 250 -12.91 -5.82 0.93
CA GLN A 250 -12.18 -4.61 0.57
C GLN A 250 -13.07 -3.58 -0.14
N GLN A 251 -13.87 -3.99 -1.13
CA GLN A 251 -14.71 -3.04 -1.86
C GLN A 251 -15.84 -2.48 -0.99
N THR A 252 -16.38 -3.29 -0.08
CA THR A 252 -17.55 -2.94 0.73
C THR A 252 -17.15 -2.14 1.96
N LEU A 253 -16.10 -2.57 2.67
CA LEU A 253 -15.65 -1.96 3.92
C LEU A 253 -15.33 -0.47 3.71
N PHE A 254 -14.51 -0.14 2.73
CA PHE A 254 -14.01 1.23 2.55
C PHE A 254 -14.98 2.15 1.80
N LYS A 255 -15.99 1.60 1.12
CA LYS A 255 -17.03 2.41 0.45
C LYS A 255 -18.21 2.71 1.36
N ASN A 256 -18.58 1.77 2.24
CA ASN A 256 -19.87 1.79 2.92
C ASN A 256 -19.76 1.95 4.44
N TYR A 257 -18.56 1.84 5.02
CA TYR A 257 -18.37 1.92 6.47
C TYR A 257 -17.43 3.07 6.85
N ASP A 258 -17.80 3.72 7.95
CA ASP A 258 -16.89 4.55 8.72
C ASP A 258 -15.97 3.61 9.54
N LEU A 259 -14.66 3.68 9.26
CA LEU A 259 -13.66 2.83 9.90
C LEU A 259 -13.44 3.19 11.37
N LEU A 260 -13.65 4.45 11.77
CA LEU A 260 -13.51 4.84 13.18
C LEU A 260 -14.61 4.19 14.02
N GLN A 261 -15.85 4.23 13.53
CA GLN A 261 -17.03 3.69 14.21
C GLN A 261 -17.17 2.16 14.08
N LEU A 262 -16.37 1.54 13.20
CA LEU A 262 -16.44 0.10 12.95
C LEU A 262 -16.24 -0.75 14.21
N THR A 263 -15.47 -0.24 15.19
CA THR A 263 -15.18 -0.94 16.44
C THR A 263 -16.10 -0.56 17.61
N ASP A 264 -17.08 0.31 17.40
CA ASP A 264 -17.99 0.80 18.47
C ASP A 264 -18.77 -0.34 19.12
N ASN A 265 -19.22 -1.31 18.31
CA ASN A 265 -19.97 -2.48 18.76
C ASN A 265 -19.07 -3.64 19.23
N PHE A 266 -17.74 -3.48 19.22
CA PHE A 266 -16.84 -4.54 19.70
C PHE A 266 -16.88 -4.61 21.22
N THR A 267 -17.00 -5.83 21.73
CA THR A 267 -17.07 -6.12 23.18
C THR A 267 -15.78 -6.77 23.65
N LEU A 268 -15.41 -6.52 24.90
CA LEU A 268 -14.23 -7.11 25.52
C LEU A 268 -14.49 -8.59 25.79
N ARG A 269 -13.70 -9.50 25.19
CA ARG A 269 -13.84 -10.95 25.33
C ARG A 269 -12.48 -11.63 25.51
N PRO A 270 -12.40 -12.81 26.15
CA PRO A 270 -11.18 -13.60 26.18
C PRO A 270 -10.92 -14.19 24.78
N VAL A 271 -9.77 -13.85 24.20
CA VAL A 271 -9.39 -14.24 22.82
C VAL A 271 -8.05 -14.97 22.81
N LEU A 272 -7.99 -16.08 22.07
CA LEU A 272 -6.74 -16.68 21.62
C LEU A 272 -6.40 -16.11 20.24
N MET A 273 -5.53 -15.11 20.20
CA MET A 273 -5.17 -14.38 19.00
C MET A 273 -3.91 -14.98 18.36
N GLN A 274 -3.94 -15.16 17.04
CA GLN A 274 -2.75 -15.44 16.23
C GLN A 274 -2.68 -14.53 15.01
N MET A 275 -1.51 -13.99 14.70
CA MET A 275 -1.28 -13.19 13.49
C MET A 275 0.13 -13.37 12.94
N PRO A 276 0.34 -13.23 11.62
CA PRO A 276 1.67 -13.34 11.04
C PRO A 276 2.59 -12.21 11.50
N GLN A 277 3.88 -12.52 11.60
CA GLN A 277 4.93 -11.50 11.64
C GLN A 277 5.16 -10.99 10.22
N PHE A 278 5.05 -9.67 10.01
CA PHE A 278 5.29 -9.06 8.70
C PHE A 278 5.80 -7.62 8.80
N SER A 279 6.49 -7.22 7.75
CA SER A 279 6.81 -5.84 7.43
C SER A 279 6.33 -5.59 6.01
N ILE A 280 5.75 -4.42 5.76
CA ILE A 280 5.24 -4.05 4.43
C ILE A 280 5.91 -2.75 4.04
N GLU A 281 6.73 -2.82 3.01
CA GLU A 281 7.17 -1.66 2.25
C GLU A 281 6.23 -1.49 1.06
N TYR A 282 5.81 -0.26 0.80
CA TYR A 282 4.93 0.05 -0.32
C TYR A 282 5.29 1.40 -0.93
N GLU A 283 5.17 1.46 -2.25
CA GLU A 283 5.34 2.68 -3.01
C GLU A 283 4.33 2.78 -4.15
N THR A 284 3.89 4.00 -4.45
CA THR A 284 3.03 4.27 -5.58
C THR A 284 3.15 5.72 -6.07
N SER A 285 2.78 5.95 -7.32
CA SER A 285 2.56 7.28 -7.88
C SER A 285 1.08 7.62 -7.80
N LEU A 286 0.75 8.76 -7.21
CA LEU A 286 -0.61 9.24 -7.07
C LEU A 286 -1.00 10.26 -8.14
N LEU A 287 -0.12 10.53 -9.13
CA LEU A 287 -0.44 11.47 -10.22
C LEU A 287 -1.71 11.06 -10.98
N GLY A 288 -1.76 9.81 -11.47
CA GLY A 288 -2.91 9.32 -12.23
C GLY A 288 -4.19 9.24 -11.39
N LEU A 289 -4.08 9.20 -10.07
CA LEU A 289 -5.21 9.21 -9.14
C LEU A 289 -5.89 10.58 -9.07
N LEU A 290 -5.16 11.68 -9.28
CA LEU A 290 -5.72 13.03 -9.27
C LEU A 290 -6.83 13.18 -10.31
N GLU A 291 -6.56 12.79 -11.55
CA GLU A 291 -7.53 12.85 -12.64
C GLU A 291 -8.55 11.70 -12.56
N ASN A 292 -8.09 10.45 -12.55
CA ASN A 292 -8.98 9.29 -12.75
C ASN A 292 -9.76 8.86 -11.49
N GLY A 293 -9.40 9.38 -10.31
CA GLY A 293 -10.01 8.97 -9.04
C GLY A 293 -10.57 10.11 -8.21
N LEU A 294 -9.83 11.21 -8.11
CA LEU A 294 -10.23 12.38 -7.32
C LEU A 294 -10.96 13.45 -8.15
N ASN A 295 -10.97 13.32 -9.48
CA ASN A 295 -11.57 14.28 -10.40
C ASN A 295 -10.97 15.69 -10.24
N VAL A 296 -9.64 15.76 -10.20
CA VAL A 296 -8.83 16.99 -10.14
C VAL A 296 -7.89 17.06 -11.36
N PRO A 297 -8.43 17.10 -12.60
CA PRO A 297 -7.61 17.13 -13.81
C PRO A 297 -6.77 18.41 -13.95
N THR A 298 -7.20 19.55 -13.41
CA THR A 298 -6.49 20.82 -13.66
C THR A 298 -5.07 20.83 -13.08
N VAL A 299 -4.83 20.11 -11.98
CA VAL A 299 -3.48 19.98 -11.38
C VAL A 299 -2.46 19.44 -12.38
N LEU A 300 -2.89 18.61 -13.34
CA LEU A 300 -2.01 17.99 -14.33
C LEU A 300 -1.94 18.78 -15.64
N HIS A 301 -3.09 19.29 -16.10
CA HIS A 301 -3.21 19.86 -17.45
C HIS A 301 -2.98 21.37 -17.50
N ASP A 302 -3.64 22.12 -16.63
CA ASP A 302 -3.59 23.59 -16.56
C ASP A 302 -3.65 24.08 -15.10
N PRO A 303 -2.56 23.88 -14.33
CA PRO A 303 -2.58 24.16 -12.90
C PRO A 303 -2.43 25.66 -12.61
N ASP A 304 -3.33 26.19 -11.79
CA ASP A 304 -3.16 27.50 -11.19
C ASP A 304 -2.55 27.35 -9.78
N PHE A 305 -1.21 27.39 -9.72
CA PHE A 305 -0.45 27.47 -8.46
C PHE A 305 0.03 28.88 -8.13
N SER A 306 -0.71 29.91 -8.58
CA SER A 306 -0.35 31.30 -8.32
C SER A 306 -0.35 31.64 -6.83
N GLY A 307 -1.07 30.89 -5.99
CA GLY A 307 -1.05 30.97 -4.52
C GLY A 307 0.28 30.50 -3.90
N LEU A 308 1.05 29.66 -4.60
CA LEU A 308 2.37 29.17 -4.19
C LEU A 308 3.51 30.07 -4.67
N SER A 309 3.47 30.48 -5.94
CA SER A 309 4.46 31.37 -6.56
C SER A 309 3.80 32.30 -7.58
N LYS A 310 4.26 33.56 -7.66
CA LYS A 310 3.79 34.50 -8.69
C LYS A 310 4.31 34.16 -10.10
N LYS A 311 5.35 33.33 -10.20
CA LYS A 311 5.95 32.95 -11.48
C LYS A 311 5.06 31.88 -12.15
N PRO A 312 4.63 32.08 -13.41
CA PRO A 312 3.77 31.14 -14.12
C PRO A 312 4.52 29.84 -14.48
N ASP A 313 3.79 28.87 -15.03
CA ASP A 313 4.29 27.59 -15.53
C ASP A 313 4.84 26.66 -14.44
N LEU A 314 4.29 26.73 -13.23
CA LEU A 314 4.61 25.80 -12.17
C LEU A 314 3.72 24.56 -12.30
N ARG A 315 4.29 23.36 -12.47
CA ARG A 315 3.58 22.12 -12.79
C ARG A 315 4.02 20.98 -11.89
N LEU A 316 3.06 20.20 -11.41
CA LEU A 316 3.33 19.03 -10.59
C LEU A 316 3.88 17.89 -11.45
N ALA A 317 5.19 17.64 -11.37
CA ALA A 317 5.84 16.60 -12.17
C ALA A 317 5.79 15.21 -11.52
N ALA A 318 5.73 15.16 -10.18
CA ALA A 318 5.71 13.92 -9.43
C ALA A 318 4.82 14.05 -8.19
N PHE A 319 4.00 13.03 -7.93
CA PHE A 319 3.31 12.85 -6.65
C PHE A 319 3.53 11.43 -6.16
N LYS A 320 4.42 11.25 -5.19
CA LYS A 320 4.88 9.93 -4.71
C LYS A 320 4.38 9.65 -3.30
N HIS A 321 3.90 8.44 -3.07
CA HIS A 321 3.59 7.93 -1.74
C HIS A 321 4.42 6.68 -1.49
N LYS A 322 5.30 6.69 -0.48
CA LYS A 322 6.18 5.55 -0.16
C LYS A 322 6.39 5.43 1.34
N GLY A 323 6.51 4.21 1.83
CA GLY A 323 6.83 4.00 3.23
C GLY A 323 6.81 2.55 3.67
N THR A 324 7.01 2.38 4.98
CA THR A 324 7.13 1.06 5.60
C THR A 324 6.31 0.98 6.88
N ILE A 325 5.57 -0.12 7.05
CA ILE A 325 4.90 -0.50 8.30
C ILE A 325 5.53 -1.78 8.81
N GLU A 326 6.06 -1.72 10.03
CA GLU A 326 6.66 -2.86 10.71
C GLU A 326 5.73 -3.33 11.85
N ILE A 327 5.21 -4.56 11.78
CA ILE A 327 4.39 -5.17 12.84
C ILE A 327 5.22 -6.21 13.60
N HIS A 328 5.48 -5.93 14.88
CA HIS A 328 6.28 -6.78 15.75
C HIS A 328 5.50 -7.21 16.98
N GLY A 329 5.72 -8.44 17.44
CA GLY A 329 5.06 -8.98 18.63
C GLY A 329 5.57 -8.38 19.97
N GLY A 330 6.52 -7.45 19.95
CA GLY A 330 7.00 -6.76 21.17
C GLY A 330 7.83 -7.63 22.14
N CYS A 331 8.27 -8.83 21.72
CA CYS A 331 9.08 -9.71 22.56
C CYS A 331 10.34 -10.17 21.80
N PRO A 332 11.56 -9.75 22.24
CA PRO A 332 12.80 -10.41 21.84
C PRO A 332 12.80 -11.87 22.31
N ASP A 333 13.60 -12.73 21.68
CA ASP A 333 13.64 -14.20 21.83
C ASP A 333 13.96 -14.75 23.27
N ALA A 334 13.79 -13.96 24.34
CA ALA A 334 14.09 -14.32 25.73
C ALA A 334 13.21 -13.64 26.80
N CYS A 335 11.90 -13.44 26.60
CA CYS A 335 11.05 -13.24 27.80
C CYS A 335 10.83 -14.59 28.50
N PRO A 336 10.90 -14.63 29.84
CA PRO A 336 10.30 -15.71 30.61
C PRO A 336 8.86 -15.82 30.17
N ILE A 337 8.44 -17.04 29.84
CA ILE A 337 7.09 -17.45 29.50
C ILE A 337 6.11 -16.56 30.28
N ALA A 338 5.47 -15.60 29.61
CA ALA A 338 4.33 -14.91 30.20
C ALA A 338 3.39 -16.03 30.64
N PRO A 339 3.02 -16.10 31.93
CA PRO A 339 2.30 -17.23 32.47
C PRO A 339 1.17 -17.56 31.49
N THR A 340 1.18 -18.79 30.98
CA THR A 340 -0.04 -19.45 30.53
C THR A 340 -0.97 -19.35 31.71
N TYR A 341 -1.73 -18.25 31.81
CA TYR A 341 -2.58 -18.03 32.95
C TYR A 341 -3.59 -19.16 32.91
N VAL A 342 -3.45 -19.95 33.97
CA VAL A 342 -4.20 -21.12 34.35
C VAL A 342 -5.68 -20.76 34.27
N GLU A 343 -6.46 -21.72 33.80
CA GLU A 343 -7.91 -21.75 33.79
C GLU A 343 -8.49 -21.14 35.08
N THR A 344 -8.85 -19.86 35.05
CA THR A 344 -9.80 -19.29 36.01
C THR A 344 -11.14 -19.20 35.31
N GLY A 345 -11.91 -20.28 35.39
CA GLY A 345 -13.37 -20.28 35.42
C GLY A 345 -14.13 -19.66 34.23
N TYR A 346 -14.79 -20.56 33.48
CA TYR A 346 -16.08 -20.42 32.79
C TYR A 346 -16.17 -19.85 31.36
N GLU A 347 -15.32 -18.94 30.88
CA GLU A 347 -15.42 -18.48 29.48
C GLU A 347 -14.37 -19.09 28.56
N LYS A 348 -14.81 -19.91 27.59
CA LYS A 348 -13.97 -20.46 26.53
C LYS A 348 -13.45 -19.33 25.65
N ALA A 349 -12.13 -19.25 25.50
CA ALA A 349 -11.47 -18.28 24.64
C ALA A 349 -11.99 -18.35 23.20
N ILE A 350 -12.31 -17.22 22.60
CA ILE A 350 -12.69 -17.13 21.19
C ILE A 350 -11.40 -17.23 20.36
N PRO A 351 -11.27 -18.18 19.43
CA PRO A 351 -10.11 -18.23 18.54
C PRO A 351 -10.21 -17.13 17.48
N PHE A 352 -9.22 -16.25 17.40
CA PHE A 352 -9.04 -15.31 16.29
C PHE A 352 -7.69 -15.60 15.61
N ILE A 353 -7.72 -16.35 14.52
CA ILE A 353 -6.52 -16.83 13.82
C ILE A 353 -6.44 -16.14 12.46
N ALA A 354 -5.59 -15.13 12.33
CA ALA A 354 -5.37 -14.40 11.09
C ALA A 354 -4.43 -15.18 10.14
N ASN A 355 -4.87 -16.35 9.68
CA ASN A 355 -4.13 -17.24 8.78
C ASN A 355 -4.66 -17.24 7.34
N GLN A 356 -5.30 -16.15 6.93
CA GLN A 356 -5.85 -15.90 5.58
C GLN A 356 -5.74 -14.40 5.27
N PRO A 357 -5.97 -13.92 4.03
CA PRO A 357 -5.92 -12.49 3.75
C PRO A 357 -6.86 -11.69 4.65
N PHE A 358 -6.36 -10.58 5.18
CA PHE A 358 -7.11 -9.69 6.07
C PHE A 358 -6.81 -8.23 5.74
N VAL A 359 -7.75 -7.37 6.10
CA VAL A 359 -7.55 -5.93 6.11
C VAL A 359 -7.13 -5.53 7.51
N PHE A 360 -6.19 -4.60 7.64
CA PHE A 360 -5.97 -3.93 8.90
C PHE A 360 -5.87 -2.42 8.74
N PHE A 361 -6.14 -1.71 9.81
CA PHE A 361 -5.87 -0.28 9.90
C PHE A 361 -5.36 0.07 11.29
N ILE A 362 -4.61 1.17 11.37
CA ILE A 362 -4.09 1.72 12.62
C ILE A 362 -4.80 3.05 12.83
N LYS A 363 -5.47 3.18 13.98
CA LYS A 363 -6.28 4.36 14.32
C LYS A 363 -5.99 4.89 15.71
N ASP A 364 -6.31 6.17 15.92
CA ASP A 364 -6.66 6.68 17.25
C ASP A 364 -8.19 6.89 17.35
N GLU A 365 -8.64 7.65 18.35
CA GLU A 365 -10.06 7.97 18.55
C GLU A 365 -10.68 8.80 17.40
N THR A 366 -9.85 9.46 16.59
CA THR A 366 -10.22 10.53 15.66
C THR A 366 -9.66 10.38 14.25
N ASN A 367 -8.66 9.53 14.03
CA ASN A 367 -7.96 9.42 12.76
C ASN A 367 -7.61 7.98 12.40
N ILE A 368 -7.77 7.65 11.12
CA ILE A 368 -7.16 6.47 10.49
C ILE A 368 -5.79 6.85 9.92
N PHE A 369 -4.71 6.42 10.56
CA PHE A 369 -3.35 6.74 10.12
C PHE A 369 -2.90 5.89 8.94
N PHE A 370 -3.24 4.60 8.98
CA PHE A 370 -2.86 3.61 7.97
C PHE A 370 -4.01 2.68 7.71
N ALA A 371 -4.20 2.32 6.44
CA ALA A 371 -5.08 1.24 6.05
C ALA A 371 -4.34 0.35 5.05
N VAL A 372 -4.43 -0.95 5.25
CA VAL A 372 -3.61 -1.95 4.58
C VAL A 372 -4.44 -3.18 4.24
N LEU A 373 -4.25 -3.68 3.02
CA LEU A 373 -4.65 -5.04 2.67
C LEU A 373 -3.43 -5.95 2.79
N VAL A 374 -3.53 -6.97 3.63
CA VAL A 374 -2.54 -8.06 3.70
C VAL A 374 -3.07 -9.22 2.89
N CYS A 375 -2.56 -9.32 1.67
CA CYS A 375 -2.65 -10.50 0.85
C CYS A 375 -1.21 -10.95 0.66
N LEU A 376 -0.74 -11.94 1.45
CA LEU A 376 0.62 -12.52 1.34
C LEU A 376 0.79 -13.22 -0.02
N MET A 377 0.78 -12.43 -1.08
CA MET A 377 0.91 -12.76 -2.48
C MET A 377 2.32 -12.36 -2.92
N ALA A 378 3.34 -12.90 -2.27
CA ALA A 378 4.62 -13.03 -2.95
C ALA A 378 4.37 -14.05 -4.08
N LEU A 379 4.21 -13.59 -5.33
CA LEU A 379 3.92 -14.34 -6.57
C LEU A 379 2.49 -14.22 -7.16
N VAL A 380 1.94 -13.01 -7.29
CA VAL A 380 1.02 -12.74 -8.42
C VAL A 380 1.80 -12.29 -9.67
N HIS A 381 3.11 -12.07 -9.56
CA HIS A 381 3.92 -11.64 -10.70
C HIS A 381 4.11 -12.69 -11.82
N ALA A 382 3.91 -13.99 -11.52
CA ALA A 382 3.89 -15.03 -12.54
C ALA A 382 2.69 -14.87 -13.50
N ASP A 383 1.57 -14.35 -13.02
CA ASP A 383 0.41 -13.99 -13.84
C ASP A 383 0.63 -12.67 -14.56
N TYR A 384 1.42 -11.73 -14.02
CA TYR A 384 1.70 -10.44 -14.69
C TYR A 384 2.50 -10.64 -15.99
N ILE A 385 3.59 -11.41 -15.97
CA ILE A 385 4.37 -11.70 -17.19
C ILE A 385 3.50 -12.44 -18.20
N SER A 386 2.75 -13.44 -17.74
CA SER A 386 1.89 -14.26 -18.60
C SER A 386 0.73 -13.46 -19.19
N SER A 387 0.13 -12.56 -18.41
CA SER A 387 -0.94 -11.66 -18.82
C SER A 387 -0.44 -10.56 -19.75
N LYS A 388 0.74 -9.99 -19.49
CA LYS A 388 1.38 -8.99 -20.38
C LYS A 388 1.86 -9.62 -21.68
N LEU A 389 2.37 -10.85 -21.63
CA LEU A 389 2.70 -11.62 -22.83
C LEU A 389 1.42 -11.97 -23.61
N PHE A 390 0.35 -12.36 -22.91
CA PHE A 390 -0.96 -12.60 -23.52
C PHE A 390 -1.47 -11.35 -24.22
N SER A 391 -1.45 -10.18 -23.55
CA SER A 391 -1.94 -8.93 -24.13
C SER A 391 -1.12 -8.48 -25.34
N LEU A 392 0.21 -8.61 -25.29
CA LEU A 392 1.10 -8.32 -26.43
C LEU A 392 0.85 -9.27 -27.61
N ILE A 393 0.63 -10.56 -27.35
CA ILE A 393 0.37 -11.56 -28.39
C ILE A 393 -1.04 -11.41 -28.98
N SER A 394 -2.06 -11.08 -28.16
CA SER A 394 -3.41 -10.79 -28.66
C SER A 394 -3.42 -9.55 -29.55
N ALA A 395 -2.71 -8.49 -29.16
CA ALA A 395 -2.67 -7.24 -29.92
C ALA A 395 -2.00 -7.39 -31.30
N GLN A 396 -1.22 -8.47 -31.50
CA GLN A 396 -0.60 -8.78 -32.79
C GLN A 396 -1.37 -9.84 -33.60
N ASN A 397 -2.41 -10.46 -33.03
CA ASN A 397 -3.13 -11.59 -33.66
C ASN A 397 -4.66 -11.48 -33.46
N ASP A 398 -5.29 -10.50 -34.11
CA ASP A 398 -6.73 -10.20 -33.97
C ASP A 398 -7.70 -11.30 -34.47
N ARG A 399 -7.22 -12.42 -35.01
CA ARG A 399 -8.08 -13.46 -35.65
C ARG A 399 -7.80 -14.90 -35.23
N GLN A 400 -7.00 -15.15 -34.19
CA GLN A 400 -6.71 -16.52 -33.74
C GLN A 400 -6.98 -16.69 -32.25
N ASN A 401 -7.70 -17.76 -31.90
CA ASN A 401 -7.77 -18.25 -30.53
C ASN A 401 -6.38 -18.79 -30.15
N PHE A 402 -5.73 -18.18 -29.17
CA PHE A 402 -4.45 -18.63 -28.65
C PHE A 402 -4.55 -18.89 -27.15
N MET A 403 -3.85 -19.93 -26.70
CA MET A 403 -3.71 -20.26 -25.29
C MET A 403 -2.24 -20.16 -24.92
N ILE A 404 -1.96 -19.53 -23.78
CA ILE A 404 -0.62 -19.47 -23.19
C ILE A 404 -0.68 -20.27 -21.90
N SER A 405 0.29 -21.16 -21.68
CA SER A 405 0.50 -21.77 -20.36
C SER A 405 1.41 -20.84 -19.54
N PRO A 406 0.90 -20.18 -18.49
CA PRO A 406 1.72 -19.33 -17.63
C PRO A 406 2.93 -20.08 -17.05
N VAL A 407 2.70 -21.34 -16.67
CA VAL A 407 3.74 -22.24 -16.16
C VAL A 407 4.76 -22.59 -17.24
N GLY A 408 4.32 -22.87 -18.47
CA GLY A 408 5.20 -23.20 -19.59
C GLY A 408 6.11 -22.04 -20.02
N VAL A 409 5.55 -20.82 -20.09
CA VAL A 409 6.33 -19.60 -20.39
C VAL A 409 7.37 -19.35 -19.31
N ARG A 410 6.98 -19.48 -18.04
CA ARG A 410 7.89 -19.27 -16.91
C ARG A 410 9.02 -20.30 -16.87
N ALA A 411 8.71 -21.58 -17.13
CA ALA A 411 9.72 -22.63 -17.23
C ALA A 411 10.72 -22.36 -18.38
N ALA A 412 10.23 -21.92 -19.55
CA ALA A 412 11.09 -21.56 -20.67
C ALA A 412 12.01 -20.38 -20.36
N LEU A 413 11.48 -19.30 -19.76
CA LEU A 413 12.27 -18.13 -19.37
C LEU A 413 13.29 -18.46 -18.26
N ALA A 414 12.93 -19.33 -17.31
CA ALA A 414 13.85 -19.79 -16.27
C ALA A 414 15.01 -20.62 -16.85
N LEU A 415 14.73 -21.52 -17.80
CA LEU A 415 15.77 -22.27 -18.53
C LEU A 415 16.69 -21.34 -19.32
N LEU A 416 16.14 -20.29 -19.94
CA LEU A 416 16.93 -19.26 -20.62
C LEU A 416 17.83 -18.50 -19.65
N PHE A 417 17.30 -18.10 -18.50
CA PHE A 417 18.08 -17.40 -17.48
C PHE A 417 19.23 -18.26 -16.96
N ALA A 418 19.00 -19.56 -16.73
CA ALA A 418 20.04 -20.49 -16.29
C ALA A 418 21.22 -20.54 -17.29
N GLY A 419 20.92 -20.54 -18.59
CA GLY A 419 21.92 -20.59 -19.67
C GLY A 419 22.49 -19.25 -20.14
N ALA A 420 21.85 -18.12 -19.82
CA ALA A 420 22.27 -16.80 -20.28
C ALA A 420 23.44 -16.22 -19.46
N GLU A 421 24.32 -15.43 -20.07
CA GLU A 421 25.40 -14.71 -19.38
C GLU A 421 25.38 -13.21 -19.72
N GLY A 422 26.14 -12.41 -18.96
CA GLY A 422 26.29 -10.97 -19.19
C GLY A 422 24.96 -10.20 -19.13
N GLN A 423 24.79 -9.25 -20.04
CA GLN A 423 23.62 -8.35 -20.09
C GLN A 423 22.30 -9.11 -20.31
N THR A 424 22.31 -10.18 -21.11
CA THR A 424 21.12 -11.02 -21.35
C THR A 424 20.66 -11.71 -20.07
N ALA A 425 21.59 -12.16 -19.22
CA ALA A 425 21.24 -12.71 -17.91
C ALA A 425 20.64 -11.64 -17.00
N GLN A 426 21.14 -10.40 -17.03
CA GLN A 426 20.60 -9.29 -16.24
C GLN A 426 19.19 -8.89 -16.71
N GLU A 427 18.98 -8.78 -18.02
CA GLU A 427 17.67 -8.49 -18.59
C GLU A 427 16.65 -9.59 -18.28
N LEU A 428 17.04 -10.87 -18.39
CA LEU A 428 16.20 -12.01 -18.01
C LEU A 428 15.95 -12.07 -16.50
N LYS A 429 16.92 -11.69 -15.67
CA LYS A 429 16.78 -11.58 -14.22
C LYS A 429 15.77 -10.49 -13.83
N ILE A 430 15.85 -9.33 -14.50
CA ILE A 430 14.90 -8.22 -14.33
C ILE A 430 13.51 -8.65 -14.81
N ALA A 431 13.43 -9.31 -15.98
CA ALA A 431 12.17 -9.80 -16.53
C ALA A 431 11.52 -10.87 -15.64
N LEU A 432 12.31 -11.75 -15.01
CA LEU A 432 11.85 -12.79 -14.07
C LEU A 432 11.74 -12.31 -12.61
N GLN A 433 12.18 -11.07 -12.34
CA GLN A 433 12.22 -10.44 -11.01
C GLN A 433 12.83 -11.33 -9.92
N LEU A 434 13.97 -11.97 -10.22
CA LEU A 434 14.69 -12.83 -9.26
C LEU A 434 15.51 -11.97 -8.27
N VAL A 435 15.35 -12.24 -6.97
CA VAL A 435 16.07 -11.53 -5.88
C VAL A 435 17.29 -12.34 -5.45
N GLY A 436 18.49 -11.78 -5.60
CA GLY A 436 19.78 -12.44 -5.28
C GLY A 436 20.83 -12.25 -6.39
N GLU A 437 22.12 -12.21 -6.07
CA GLU A 437 23.20 -12.01 -7.07
C GLU A 437 23.60 -13.30 -7.81
N ASN A 438 23.32 -14.47 -7.23
CA ASN A 438 23.80 -15.75 -7.75
C ASN A 438 22.74 -16.46 -8.61
N LYS A 439 23.19 -17.09 -9.72
CA LYS A 439 22.33 -17.98 -10.54
C LYS A 439 21.74 -19.16 -9.76
N ASN A 440 22.39 -19.55 -8.66
CA ASN A 440 21.94 -20.61 -7.75
C ASN A 440 20.80 -20.17 -6.81
N ASP A 441 20.46 -18.88 -6.78
CA ASP A 441 19.33 -18.32 -6.02
C ASP A 441 18.00 -18.41 -6.79
N ALA A 442 17.97 -19.15 -7.91
CA ALA A 442 16.70 -19.50 -8.55
C ALA A 442 15.78 -20.17 -7.51
N PRO A 443 14.54 -19.68 -7.32
CA PRO A 443 13.59 -20.22 -6.35
C PRO A 443 13.57 -21.75 -6.34
N GLU A 444 13.51 -22.38 -5.16
CA GLU A 444 13.51 -23.86 -5.04
C GLU A 444 12.46 -24.53 -5.94
N GLU A 445 11.36 -23.82 -6.24
CA GLU A 445 10.32 -24.17 -7.23
C GLU A 445 10.87 -24.60 -8.61
N PHE A 446 12.09 -24.18 -8.98
CA PHE A 446 12.72 -24.49 -10.28
C PHE A 446 13.61 -25.74 -10.27
N LYS A 447 14.06 -26.20 -9.09
CA LYS A 447 14.89 -27.41 -8.99
C LYS A 447 14.07 -28.69 -9.22
N ASP A 448 12.76 -28.62 -9.02
CA ASP A 448 11.83 -29.75 -9.09
C ASP A 448 10.82 -29.69 -10.27
N ILE A 449 11.14 -29.04 -11.39
CA ILE A 449 10.23 -29.06 -12.55
C ILE A 449 10.21 -30.44 -13.22
N LYS A 450 9.41 -31.35 -12.65
CA LYS A 450 8.82 -32.52 -13.31
C LYS A 450 7.32 -32.50 -13.04
N TYR A 451 6.54 -31.96 -13.98
CA TYR A 451 5.09 -32.09 -13.92
C TYR A 451 4.58 -33.11 -14.93
N THR A 452 3.88 -34.13 -14.42
CA THR A 452 3.03 -35.03 -15.20
C THR A 452 1.59 -34.78 -14.76
N ILE A 453 0.77 -34.16 -15.61
CA ILE A 453 -0.66 -34.01 -15.34
C ILE A 453 -1.36 -35.26 -15.89
N SER A 454 -1.79 -36.15 -14.99
CA SER A 454 -2.60 -37.31 -15.32
C SER A 454 -4.04 -37.05 -14.91
N LYS A 455 -4.94 -36.83 -15.88
CA LYS A 455 -6.38 -37.03 -15.69
C LYS A 455 -6.91 -37.85 -16.87
N LYS A 456 -7.59 -38.95 -16.51
CA LYS A 456 -8.22 -39.98 -17.36
C LYS A 456 -8.15 -39.73 -18.88
N GLY A 457 -7.26 -40.47 -19.54
CA GLY A 457 -7.41 -40.87 -20.94
C GLY A 457 -6.77 -40.00 -22.03
N THR A 458 -6.21 -38.82 -21.73
CA THR A 458 -5.51 -38.01 -22.76
C THR A 458 -4.16 -37.54 -22.24
N THR A 459 -3.08 -38.10 -22.79
CA THR A 459 -1.70 -37.67 -22.46
C THR A 459 -1.39 -36.39 -23.23
N MET A 460 -1.48 -35.22 -22.60
CA MET A 460 -0.96 -33.98 -23.19
C MET A 460 0.51 -33.81 -22.78
N ARG A 461 1.44 -34.09 -23.71
CA ARG A 461 2.85 -33.70 -23.58
C ARG A 461 2.98 -32.27 -24.11
N ILE A 462 3.49 -31.34 -23.30
CA ILE A 462 3.88 -30.01 -23.77
C ILE A 462 5.41 -30.01 -23.91
N PRO A 463 5.98 -30.43 -25.06
CA PRO A 463 7.41 -30.33 -25.26
C PRO A 463 7.76 -28.86 -25.54
N VAL A 464 8.62 -28.29 -24.70
CA VAL A 464 9.27 -27.00 -24.96
C VAL A 464 10.54 -27.30 -25.74
N HIS A 465 10.59 -26.92 -27.02
CA HIS A 465 11.79 -27.07 -27.84
C HIS A 465 12.55 -25.73 -27.90
N LEU A 466 13.74 -25.71 -27.31
CA LEU A 466 14.71 -24.63 -27.42
C LEU A 466 15.59 -24.86 -28.66
N PHE A 467 15.50 -23.95 -29.63
CA PHE A 467 16.43 -23.91 -30.76
C PHE A 467 17.38 -22.73 -30.60
N VAL A 468 18.66 -23.03 -30.50
CA VAL A 468 19.75 -22.06 -30.43
C VAL A 468 20.50 -22.09 -31.75
N ASP A 469 20.39 -21.03 -32.54
CA ASP A 469 21.29 -20.75 -33.66
C ASP A 469 22.22 -19.59 -33.27
N ARG A 470 23.43 -19.54 -33.83
CA ARG A 470 24.54 -18.64 -33.46
C ARG A 470 24.20 -17.14 -33.51
N THR A 471 23.05 -16.75 -34.06
CA THR A 471 22.63 -15.35 -34.20
C THR A 471 21.22 -15.04 -33.71
N ARG A 472 20.39 -16.04 -33.37
CA ARG A 472 19.02 -15.83 -32.88
C ARG A 472 18.59 -16.94 -31.94
N LEU A 473 17.98 -16.54 -30.82
CA LEU A 473 17.34 -17.46 -29.88
C LEU A 473 15.83 -17.45 -30.15
N SER A 474 15.27 -18.61 -30.51
CA SER A 474 13.85 -18.75 -30.81
C SER A 474 13.19 -19.77 -29.89
N VAL A 475 12.20 -19.32 -29.10
CA VAL A 475 11.38 -20.18 -28.27
C VAL A 475 10.09 -20.50 -29.02
N LYS A 476 9.97 -21.73 -29.52
CA LYS A 476 8.68 -22.22 -30.05
C LYS A 476 7.91 -22.90 -28.92
N VAL A 477 6.93 -22.19 -28.36
CA VAL A 477 5.88 -22.82 -27.57
C VAL A 477 4.90 -23.44 -28.57
N ILE A 478 4.70 -24.76 -28.54
CA ILE A 478 3.78 -25.43 -29.47
C ILE A 478 2.35 -24.96 -29.14
N ILE A 479 1.74 -24.25 -30.08
CA ILE A 479 0.34 -23.84 -30.07
C ILE A 479 -0.47 -25.03 -30.58
N ILE A 480 -1.29 -25.66 -29.73
CA ILE A 480 -2.20 -26.72 -30.15
C ILE A 480 -3.44 -26.07 -30.78
N LYS A 481 -3.62 -26.22 -32.09
CA LYS A 481 -4.88 -25.86 -32.77
C LYS A 481 -5.91 -26.96 -32.52
N TYR A 482 -6.99 -26.64 -31.82
CA TYR A 482 -8.19 -27.46 -31.82
C TYR A 482 -8.95 -27.20 -33.12
N PHE A 483 -9.01 -28.20 -34.01
CA PHE A 483 -10.08 -28.27 -34.99
C PHE A 483 -11.27 -28.92 -34.29
N GLY A 484 -12.29 -28.12 -33.97
CA GLY A 484 -13.58 -28.67 -33.59
C GLY A 484 -14.16 -29.41 -34.79
N SER A 485 -14.31 -30.72 -34.70
CA SER A 485 -15.27 -31.44 -35.53
C SER A 485 -16.67 -31.18 -34.96
N SER A 486 -17.57 -30.78 -35.87
CA SER A 486 -19.02 -30.63 -35.72
C SER A 486 -19.69 -31.59 -34.74
#